data_AF-G0NIW2-F1
#
_entry.id   AF-G0NIW2-F1
#
_cell.length_a   1.000
_cell.length_b   1.000
_cell.length_c   1.000
_cell.angle_alpha   90.00
_cell.angle_beta   90.00
_cell.angle_gamma   90.00
#
_symmetry.space_group_name_H-M   'P 1'
#
loop_
_entity.id
_entity.type
_entity.pdbx_description
1 polymer ?
#
loop_
_entity_poly.entity_id
_entity_poly.type
_entity_poly.pdbx_seq_one_letter_code
_entity_poly.pdbx_strand_id
1 'polypeptide(L)'
;MCIMDLLNEENGYLDDNGVLTVEYGIHVDAVLGDDGIWKFNFNDIMFGGQKYVTYNYEHLHTGQKRSFHCHKQLVKLPSPYSAPRDSMKIWADWETTDILEQCLQIAHGARLDIYYRDTPEILEMAQELNFPNVVKYCEQKFIEQYQGCPYWWFFWDKALRFNSKFILSYVFRNNPLEVFKDVMKNDANIEKMSGEVIKTIVAKIFREGF
;
A
#
# COMPACT_ATOMS: atom_id res chain seq x y z
N MET A 1 -17.34 39.30 -1.06
CA MET A 1 -16.31 40.21 -1.59
C MET A 1 -16.70 40.53 -3.02
N CYS A 2 -17.03 41.78 -3.30
CA CYS A 2 -17.32 42.27 -4.65
C CYS A 2 -16.12 43.06 -5.18
N ILE A 3 -16.09 43.36 -6.48
CA ILE A 3 -14.93 44.04 -7.08
C ILE A 3 -14.69 45.44 -6.48
N MET A 4 -15.74 46.10 -5.98
CA MET A 4 -15.62 47.40 -5.31
C MET A 4 -14.88 47.29 -3.97
N ASP A 5 -14.94 46.13 -3.31
CA ASP A 5 -14.18 45.91 -2.08
C ASP A 5 -12.68 45.79 -2.37
N LEU A 6 -12.30 45.22 -3.52
CA LEU A 6 -10.89 45.11 -3.96
C LEU A 6 -10.32 46.45 -4.43
N LEU A 7 -11.16 47.30 -5.03
CA LEU A 7 -10.78 48.61 -5.55
C LEU A 7 -10.79 49.72 -4.49
N ASN A 8 -11.29 49.44 -3.28
CA ASN A 8 -11.24 50.39 -2.19
C ASN A 8 -9.83 50.42 -1.58
N GLU A 9 -9.13 51.55 -1.72
CA GLU A 9 -7.79 51.80 -1.16
C GLU A 9 -7.75 51.58 0.37
N GLU A 10 -8.85 51.83 1.09
CA GLU A 10 -8.94 51.64 2.54
C GLU A 10 -8.86 50.16 2.97
N ASN A 11 -9.14 49.21 2.06
CA ASN A 11 -9.15 47.79 2.36
C ASN A 11 -7.75 47.14 2.28
N GLY A 12 -6.73 47.87 1.82
CA GLY A 12 -5.34 47.42 1.82
C GLY A 12 -5.00 46.34 0.79
N TYR A 13 -5.85 46.12 -0.22
CA TYR A 13 -5.58 45.20 -1.33
C TYR A 13 -4.73 45.81 -2.45
N LEU A 14 -4.71 47.14 -2.53
CA LEU A 14 -3.92 47.90 -3.49
C LEU A 14 -2.65 48.40 -2.82
N ASP A 15 -1.52 48.41 -3.54
CA ASP A 15 -0.30 49.06 -3.07
C ASP A 15 -0.40 50.60 -3.15
N ASP A 16 0.65 51.30 -2.70
CA ASP A 16 0.73 52.77 -2.70
C ASP A 16 0.56 53.40 -4.11
N ASN A 17 0.65 52.61 -5.18
CA ASN A 17 0.47 53.04 -6.58
C ASN A 17 -0.89 52.59 -7.16
N GLY A 18 -1.79 52.03 -6.35
CA GLY A 18 -3.09 51.53 -6.79
C GLY A 18 -3.02 50.19 -7.53
N VAL A 19 -1.91 49.45 -7.41
CA VAL A 19 -1.69 48.17 -8.09
C VAL A 19 -2.21 47.02 -7.21
N LEU A 20 -3.12 46.22 -7.78
CA LEU A 20 -3.53 44.95 -7.20
C LEU A 20 -2.53 43.86 -7.62
N THR A 21 -1.86 43.26 -6.64
CA THR A 21 -1.06 42.05 -6.87
C THR A 21 -1.83 40.82 -6.39
N VAL A 22 -2.00 39.84 -7.28
CA VAL A 22 -2.64 38.56 -6.96
C VAL A 22 -1.61 37.45 -7.03
N GLU A 23 -1.38 36.80 -5.91
CA GLU A 23 -0.60 35.57 -5.84
C GLU A 23 -1.56 34.37 -5.84
N TYR A 24 -1.22 33.35 -6.62
CA TYR A 24 -1.94 32.08 -6.64
C TYR A 24 -0.95 30.92 -6.64
N GLY A 25 -1.33 29.83 -5.99
CA GLY A 25 -0.63 28.55 -6.02
C GLY A 25 -1.48 27.52 -6.73
N ILE A 26 -0.85 26.67 -7.55
CA ILE A 26 -1.48 25.50 -8.14
C ILE A 26 -1.01 24.28 -7.36
N HIS A 27 -1.96 23.48 -6.89
CA HIS A 27 -1.68 22.16 -6.34
C HIS A 27 -2.14 21.10 -7.34
N VAL A 28 -1.31 20.10 -7.58
CA VAL A 28 -1.66 18.95 -8.40
C VAL A 28 -2.03 17.81 -7.46
N ASP A 29 -3.32 17.51 -7.33
CA ASP A 29 -3.80 16.41 -6.47
C ASP A 29 -3.45 15.03 -7.06
N ALA A 30 -3.53 14.90 -8.38
CA ALA A 30 -3.32 13.65 -9.09
C ALA A 30 -2.80 13.89 -10.50
N VAL A 31 -2.04 12.92 -11.01
CA VAL A 31 -1.49 12.90 -12.37
C VAL A 31 -1.99 11.64 -13.07
N LEU A 32 -2.43 11.79 -14.32
CA LEU A 32 -2.79 10.65 -15.16
C LEU A 32 -1.50 9.99 -15.65
N GLY A 33 -1.27 8.73 -15.26
CA GLY A 33 -0.13 7.96 -15.73
C GLY A 33 -0.29 7.48 -17.17
N ASP A 34 0.81 7.03 -17.78
CA ASP A 34 0.83 6.44 -19.13
C ASP A 34 0.00 5.15 -19.22
N ASP A 35 -0.27 4.52 -18.08
CA ASP A 35 -1.18 3.38 -17.92
C ASP A 35 -2.67 3.77 -17.96
N GLY A 36 -2.98 5.07 -18.11
CA GLY A 36 -4.33 5.59 -18.09
C GLY A 36 -4.96 5.62 -16.70
N ILE A 37 -4.17 5.42 -15.64
CA ILE A 37 -4.64 5.39 -14.26
C ILE A 37 -4.28 6.70 -13.57
N TRP A 38 -5.25 7.33 -12.91
CA TRP A 38 -5.01 8.49 -12.06
C TRP A 38 -4.24 8.07 -10.81
N LYS A 39 -3.09 8.70 -10.59
CA LYS A 39 -2.19 8.47 -9.46
C LYS A 39 -2.16 9.72 -8.59
N PHE A 40 -2.25 9.55 -7.28
CA PHE A 40 -2.10 10.64 -6.33
C PHE A 40 -0.70 11.24 -6.42
N ASN A 41 -0.59 12.56 -6.32
CA ASN A 41 0.71 13.20 -6.29
C ASN A 41 1.26 13.18 -4.86
N PHE A 42 2.22 12.28 -4.61
CA PHE A 42 2.89 12.20 -3.32
C PHE A 42 4.22 12.97 -3.27
N ASN A 43 4.66 13.57 -4.38
CA ASN A 43 5.94 14.26 -4.43
C ASN A 43 5.85 15.71 -3.91
N ASP A 44 4.65 16.28 -3.91
CA ASP A 44 4.43 17.66 -3.50
C ASP A 44 3.72 17.78 -2.15
N ILE A 45 4.09 18.82 -1.40
CA ILE A 45 3.40 19.19 -0.17
C ILE A 45 2.14 19.96 -0.56
N MET A 46 1.00 19.58 0.02
CA MET A 46 -0.26 20.28 -0.17
C MET A 46 -0.30 21.67 0.48
N PHE A 47 -0.98 22.59 -0.20
CA PHE A 47 -1.28 23.91 0.34
C PHE A 47 -2.37 23.85 1.43
N GLY A 48 -2.29 24.74 2.42
CA GLY A 48 -3.44 25.00 3.32
C GLY A 48 -3.49 24.22 4.64
N GLY A 49 -2.37 23.67 5.14
CA GLY A 49 -2.30 23.16 6.51
C GLY A 49 -3.04 21.84 6.76
N GLN A 50 -3.42 21.11 5.70
CA GLN A 50 -3.86 19.73 5.83
C GLN A 50 -2.76 18.88 6.47
N LYS A 51 -3.15 18.04 7.43
CA LYS A 51 -2.19 17.19 8.14
C LYS A 51 -1.79 16.02 7.23
N TYR A 52 -0.51 15.91 6.92
CA TYR A 52 0.08 14.85 6.08
C TYR A 52 0.81 13.80 6.91
N VAL A 53 0.97 12.62 6.33
CA VAL A 53 1.98 11.65 6.74
C VAL A 53 3.08 11.65 5.70
N THR A 54 4.31 11.92 6.10
CA THR A 54 5.47 11.81 5.23
C THR A 54 6.14 10.47 5.42
N TYR A 55 6.16 9.65 4.38
CA TYR A 55 6.95 8.43 4.33
C TYR A 55 8.33 8.75 3.76
N ASN A 56 9.36 8.65 4.60
CA ASN A 56 10.74 8.85 4.20
C ASN A 56 11.38 7.50 3.98
N TYR A 57 11.65 7.20 2.72
CA TYR A 57 12.37 6.02 2.30
C TYR A 57 13.87 6.31 2.21
N GLU A 58 14.66 5.35 2.69
CA GLU A 58 16.11 5.30 2.51
C GLU A 58 16.52 3.90 2.06
N HIS A 59 17.11 3.80 0.87
CA HIS A 59 17.62 2.55 0.33
C HIS A 59 18.87 2.10 1.09
N LEU A 60 18.87 0.89 1.62
CA LEU A 60 19.94 0.40 2.50
C LEU A 60 21.34 0.36 1.83
N HIS A 61 21.42 -0.08 0.57
CA HIS A 61 22.70 -0.20 -0.13
C HIS A 61 23.17 1.05 -0.87
N THR A 62 22.27 1.78 -1.54
CA THR A 62 22.64 2.95 -2.34
C THR A 62 22.58 4.26 -1.55
N GLY A 63 21.90 4.27 -0.40
CA GLY A 63 21.64 5.48 0.38
C GLY A 63 20.67 6.46 -0.29
N GLN A 64 20.01 6.06 -1.39
CA GLN A 64 19.02 6.89 -2.08
C GLN A 64 17.86 7.20 -1.15
N LYS A 65 17.45 8.48 -1.13
CA LYS A 65 16.37 8.97 -0.26
C LYS A 65 15.22 9.50 -1.09
N ARG A 66 13.99 9.20 -0.65
CA ARG A 66 12.78 9.76 -1.24
C ARG A 66 11.73 9.99 -0.15
N SER A 67 10.92 11.03 -0.32
CA SER A 67 9.84 11.36 0.60
C SER A 67 8.52 11.35 -0.15
N PHE A 68 7.51 10.72 0.45
CA PHE A 68 6.14 10.66 -0.08
C PHE A 68 5.19 11.33 0.90
N HIS A 69 4.45 12.33 0.44
CA HIS A 69 3.53 13.14 1.23
C HIS A 69 2.09 12.65 1.02
N CYS A 70 1.58 11.93 2.01
CA CYS A 70 0.28 11.26 1.95
C CYS A 70 -0.77 11.99 2.79
N HIS A 71 -2.02 12.02 2.35
CA HIS A 71 -3.13 12.53 3.16
C HIS A 71 -3.39 11.63 4.39
N LYS A 72 -3.41 12.22 5.61
CA LYS A 72 -3.69 11.47 6.86
C LYS A 72 -5.04 10.77 6.92
N GLN A 73 -6.04 11.27 6.21
CA GLN A 73 -7.40 10.68 6.27
C GLN A 73 -7.45 9.25 5.74
N LEU A 74 -6.51 8.90 4.85
CA LEU A 74 -6.51 7.63 4.13
C LEU A 74 -5.44 6.66 4.65
N VAL A 75 -4.54 7.14 5.51
CA VAL A 75 -3.41 6.35 6.02
C VAL A 75 -3.35 6.45 7.54
N LYS A 76 -3.62 5.34 8.22
CA LYS A 76 -3.45 5.23 9.68
C LYS A 76 -2.02 4.78 9.97
N LEU A 77 -1.25 5.63 10.63
CA LEU A 77 0.03 5.21 11.20
C LEU A 77 -0.23 4.29 12.40
N PRO A 78 0.38 3.08 12.45
CA PRO A 78 0.55 2.38 13.71
C PRO A 78 1.41 3.26 14.63
N SER A 79 0.98 3.51 15.86
CA SER A 79 1.78 4.23 16.88
C SER A 79 1.77 3.39 18.15
N PRO A 80 2.92 3.19 18.83
CA PRO A 80 3.59 4.26 19.57
C PRO A 80 5.13 4.25 19.49
N TYR A 81 5.75 5.37 19.89
CA TYR A 81 7.18 5.61 20.15
C TYR A 81 7.99 6.36 19.07
N SER A 82 8.28 7.62 19.44
CA SER A 82 9.38 8.53 19.04
C SER A 82 9.49 9.16 17.64
N ALA A 83 8.70 8.79 16.63
CA ALA A 83 8.66 9.60 15.40
C ALA A 83 7.78 10.85 15.57
N PRO A 84 8.09 12.00 14.92
CA PRO A 84 7.11 13.08 14.77
C PRO A 84 5.81 12.47 14.26
N ARG A 85 4.66 12.82 14.85
CA ARG A 85 3.33 12.17 14.63
C ARG A 85 2.87 12.07 13.16
N ASP A 86 3.64 12.64 12.24
CA ASP A 86 3.33 12.99 10.88
C ASP A 86 4.42 12.49 9.91
N SER A 87 5.38 11.68 10.39
CA SER A 87 6.39 11.06 9.53
C SER A 87 6.78 9.65 9.96
N MET A 88 7.04 8.80 8.98
CA MET A 88 7.52 7.44 9.15
C MET A 88 8.81 7.28 8.36
N LYS A 89 9.80 6.61 8.95
CA LYS A 89 11.03 6.22 8.25
C LYS A 89 10.90 4.75 7.86
N ILE A 90 11.20 4.46 6.60
CA ILE A 90 11.26 3.11 6.05
C ILE A 90 12.67 2.89 5.55
N TRP A 91 13.32 1.88 6.11
CA TRP A 91 14.59 1.36 5.62
C TRP A 91 14.32 0.04 4.96
N ALA A 92 14.68 -0.08 3.69
CA ALA A 92 14.54 -1.34 2.99
C ALA A 92 15.60 -1.49 1.90
N ASP A 93 15.83 -2.73 1.54
CA ASP A 93 16.72 -3.19 0.47
C ASP A 93 15.96 -3.53 -0.81
N TRP A 94 14.65 -3.25 -0.87
CA TRP A 94 13.87 -3.45 -2.09
C TRP A 94 14.50 -2.69 -3.26
N GLU A 95 14.40 -3.29 -4.45
CA GLU A 95 15.15 -2.82 -5.62
C GLU A 95 14.69 -1.44 -6.11
N THR A 96 13.44 -1.02 -5.84
CA THR A 96 12.88 0.20 -6.45
C THR A 96 11.93 1.01 -5.56
N THR A 97 12.06 2.36 -5.61
CA THR A 97 11.16 3.32 -4.93
C THR A 97 9.69 3.16 -5.27
N ASP A 98 9.47 2.42 -6.34
CA ASP A 98 8.20 2.20 -6.97
C ASP A 98 7.35 1.23 -6.15
N ILE A 99 7.94 0.30 -5.38
CA ILE A 99 7.14 -0.60 -4.51
C ILE A 99 6.41 0.19 -3.42
N LEU A 100 7.10 1.12 -2.76
CA LEU A 100 6.46 1.98 -1.75
C LEU A 100 5.44 2.92 -2.37
N GLU A 101 5.77 3.53 -3.50
CA GLU A 101 4.84 4.39 -4.22
C GLU A 101 3.58 3.61 -4.61
N GLN A 102 3.71 2.43 -5.23
CA GLN A 102 2.58 1.57 -5.61
C GLN A 102 1.74 1.15 -4.40
N CYS A 103 2.38 0.76 -3.29
CA CYS A 103 1.69 0.41 -2.04
C CYS A 103 0.85 1.58 -1.52
N LEU A 104 1.42 2.79 -1.48
CA LEU A 104 0.71 4.00 -1.07
C LEU A 104 -0.42 4.35 -2.05
N GLN A 105 -0.21 4.28 -3.36
CA GLN A 105 -1.25 4.53 -4.36
C GLN A 105 -2.47 3.62 -4.12
N ILE A 106 -2.24 2.32 -3.92
CA ILE A 106 -3.31 1.35 -3.62
C ILE A 106 -3.96 1.65 -2.27
N ALA A 107 -3.16 2.02 -1.26
CA ALA A 107 -3.67 2.39 0.07
C ALA A 107 -4.66 3.56 -0.02
N HIS A 108 -4.37 4.51 -0.90
CA HIS A 108 -5.20 5.67 -1.20
C HIS A 108 -6.35 5.39 -2.19
N GLY A 109 -6.45 4.17 -2.72
CA GLY A 109 -7.59 3.71 -3.54
C GLY A 109 -7.33 3.65 -5.04
N ALA A 110 -6.10 3.93 -5.49
CA ALA A 110 -5.73 3.71 -6.89
C ALA A 110 -5.76 2.21 -7.22
N ARG A 111 -6.37 1.85 -8.36
CA ARG A 111 -6.45 0.45 -8.82
C ARG A 111 -5.36 0.16 -9.84
N LEU A 112 -4.12 0.10 -9.35
CA LEU A 112 -2.95 -0.13 -10.20
C LEU A 112 -2.97 -1.53 -10.82
N ASP A 113 -2.62 -1.64 -12.10
CA ASP A 113 -2.30 -2.94 -12.69
C ASP A 113 -0.87 -3.34 -12.31
N ILE A 114 -0.73 -3.88 -11.10
CA ILE A 114 0.57 -4.25 -10.53
C ILE A 114 1.15 -5.45 -11.29
N TYR A 115 2.46 -5.46 -11.49
CA TYR A 115 3.14 -6.60 -12.10
C TYR A 115 3.16 -7.79 -11.13
N TYR A 116 3.16 -9.00 -11.69
CA TYR A 116 3.17 -10.24 -10.89
C TYR A 116 4.43 -10.41 -10.04
N ARG A 117 5.54 -9.75 -10.42
CA ARG A 117 6.82 -9.77 -9.69
C ARG A 117 6.78 -8.86 -8.47
N ASP A 118 6.09 -7.73 -8.58
CA ASP A 118 6.01 -6.69 -7.55
C ASP A 118 4.95 -7.04 -6.50
N THR A 119 3.92 -7.79 -6.89
CA THR A 119 2.77 -8.13 -6.02
C THR A 119 3.18 -8.73 -4.66
N PRO A 120 4.13 -9.69 -4.58
CA PRO A 120 4.63 -10.20 -3.30
C PRO A 120 5.32 -9.15 -2.42
N GLU A 121 6.09 -8.24 -3.01
CA GLU A 121 6.82 -7.19 -2.28
C GLU A 121 5.88 -6.11 -1.76
N ILE A 122 4.90 -5.71 -2.59
CA ILE A 122 3.84 -4.77 -2.18
C ILE A 122 3.01 -5.37 -1.04
N LEU A 123 2.70 -6.68 -1.10
CA LEU A 123 1.97 -7.38 -0.05
C LEU A 123 2.74 -7.40 1.28
N GLU A 124 4.03 -7.72 1.25
CA GLU A 124 4.90 -7.73 2.44
C GLU A 124 4.96 -6.33 3.08
N MET A 125 5.20 -5.30 2.26
CA MET A 125 5.20 -3.92 2.71
C MET A 125 3.84 -3.50 3.29
N ALA A 126 2.74 -3.89 2.66
CA ALA A 126 1.40 -3.59 3.17
C ALA A 126 1.14 -4.24 4.53
N GLN A 127 1.71 -5.41 4.81
CA GLN A 127 1.63 -6.05 6.12
C GLN A 127 2.44 -5.27 7.16
N GLU A 128 3.66 -4.87 6.83
CA GLU A 128 4.52 -4.06 7.72
C GLU A 128 3.88 -2.70 8.04
N LEU A 129 3.30 -2.05 7.04
CA LEU A 129 2.63 -0.75 7.18
C LEU A 129 1.19 -0.87 7.73
N ASN A 130 0.68 -2.08 7.92
CA ASN A 130 -0.68 -2.36 8.36
C ASN A 130 -1.76 -1.73 7.46
N PHE A 131 -1.65 -1.93 6.14
CA PHE A 131 -2.64 -1.52 5.13
C PHE A 131 -3.52 -2.70 4.71
N PRO A 132 -4.59 -3.04 5.47
CA PRO A 132 -5.41 -4.22 5.19
C PRO A 132 -6.12 -4.17 3.84
N ASN A 133 -6.42 -2.98 3.33
CA ASN A 133 -6.99 -2.80 1.99
C ASN A 133 -5.99 -3.18 0.90
N VAL A 134 -4.71 -2.81 1.06
CA VAL A 134 -3.64 -3.18 0.12
C VAL A 134 -3.34 -4.66 0.20
N VAL A 135 -3.28 -5.23 1.42
CA VAL A 135 -3.12 -6.68 1.62
C VAL A 135 -4.18 -7.45 0.85
N LYS A 136 -5.46 -7.11 1.05
CA LYS A 136 -6.58 -7.78 0.37
C LYS A 136 -6.51 -7.62 -1.16
N TYR A 137 -6.13 -6.43 -1.63
CA TYR A 137 -5.95 -6.16 -3.05
C TYR A 137 -4.86 -7.04 -3.67
N CYS A 138 -3.70 -7.11 -3.03
CA CYS A 138 -2.57 -7.91 -3.50
C CYS A 138 -2.86 -9.40 -3.44
N GLU A 139 -3.53 -9.90 -2.39
CA GLU A 139 -3.98 -11.30 -2.33
C GLU A 139 -4.91 -11.66 -3.49
N GLN A 140 -5.83 -10.77 -3.85
CA GLN A 140 -6.72 -10.95 -5.00
C GLN A 140 -5.93 -10.96 -6.32
N LYS A 141 -5.07 -9.95 -6.54
CA LYS A 141 -4.24 -9.85 -7.74
C LYS A 141 -3.31 -11.05 -7.91
N PHE A 142 -2.71 -11.51 -6.81
CA PHE A 142 -1.87 -12.70 -6.81
C PHE A 142 -2.65 -13.96 -7.24
N ILE A 143 -3.91 -14.10 -6.87
CA ILE A 143 -4.73 -15.23 -7.34
C ILE A 143 -5.11 -15.06 -8.82
N GLU A 144 -5.52 -13.86 -9.23
CA GLU A 144 -5.92 -13.57 -10.61
C GLU A 144 -4.77 -13.78 -11.60
N GLN A 145 -3.59 -13.25 -11.31
CA GLN A 145 -2.41 -13.31 -12.20
C GLN A 145 -1.90 -14.73 -12.41
N TYR A 146 -2.05 -15.59 -11.40
CA TYR A 146 -1.57 -16.96 -11.43
C TYR A 146 -2.72 -17.97 -11.56
N GLN A 147 -3.91 -17.51 -11.96
CA GLN A 147 -5.05 -18.40 -12.17
C GLN A 147 -4.68 -19.48 -13.21
N GLY A 148 -4.89 -20.75 -12.85
CA GLY A 148 -4.51 -21.89 -13.70
C GLY A 148 -3.04 -22.30 -13.64
N CYS A 149 -2.21 -21.64 -12.82
CA CYS A 149 -0.84 -22.10 -12.57
C CYS A 149 -0.87 -23.47 -11.86
N PRO A 150 -0.20 -24.51 -12.40
CA PRO A 150 -0.25 -25.86 -11.85
C PRO A 150 0.62 -26.03 -10.58
N TYR A 151 1.44 -25.02 -10.27
CA TYR A 151 2.41 -25.06 -9.17
C TYR A 151 1.76 -24.65 -7.85
N TRP A 152 0.91 -25.52 -7.30
CA TRP A 152 0.23 -25.27 -6.02
C TRP A 152 1.22 -25.00 -4.87
N TRP A 153 2.42 -25.58 -4.91
CA TRP A 153 3.47 -25.35 -3.91
C TRP A 153 3.94 -23.90 -3.88
N PHE A 154 3.89 -23.19 -5.02
CA PHE A 154 4.22 -21.76 -5.09
C PHE A 154 3.20 -20.94 -4.29
N PHE A 155 1.91 -21.21 -4.49
CA PHE A 155 0.87 -20.55 -3.71
C PHE A 155 0.88 -20.96 -2.24
N TRP A 156 1.22 -22.22 -1.95
CA TRP A 156 1.39 -22.72 -0.59
C TRP A 156 2.49 -21.94 0.14
N ASP A 157 3.69 -21.89 -0.43
CA ASP A 157 4.81 -21.12 0.11
C ASP A 157 4.42 -19.66 0.39
N LYS A 158 3.75 -19.00 -0.57
CA LYS A 158 3.28 -17.63 -0.37
C LYS A 158 2.19 -17.51 0.70
N ALA A 159 1.26 -18.46 0.77
CA ALA A 159 0.25 -18.49 1.82
C ALA A 159 0.88 -18.65 3.20
N LEU A 160 1.95 -19.45 3.31
CA LEU A 160 2.73 -19.60 4.54
C LEU A 160 3.48 -18.31 4.88
N ARG A 161 4.29 -17.80 3.94
CA ARG A 161 5.10 -16.59 4.12
C ARG A 161 4.25 -15.39 4.54
N PHE A 162 3.13 -15.18 3.86
CA PHE A 162 2.25 -14.03 4.13
C PHE A 162 1.16 -14.33 5.16
N ASN A 163 1.12 -15.55 5.72
CA ASN A 163 0.09 -15.98 6.67
C ASN A 163 -1.33 -15.69 6.13
N SER A 164 -1.56 -15.93 4.83
CA SER A 164 -2.77 -15.53 4.11
C SER A 164 -3.82 -16.63 4.10
N LYS A 165 -4.96 -16.37 4.76
CA LYS A 165 -6.15 -17.24 4.69
C LYS A 165 -6.74 -17.28 3.27
N PHE A 166 -6.65 -16.19 2.53
CA PHE A 166 -7.29 -16.07 1.22
C PHE A 166 -6.54 -16.90 0.17
N ILE A 167 -5.22 -16.77 0.10
CA ILE A 167 -4.36 -17.60 -0.77
C ILE A 167 -4.48 -19.07 -0.38
N LEU A 168 -4.43 -19.39 0.91
CA LEU A 168 -4.62 -20.76 1.38
C LEU A 168 -5.97 -21.36 0.96
N SER A 169 -7.04 -20.57 1.06
CA SER A 169 -8.38 -21.00 0.62
C SER A 169 -8.46 -21.24 -0.88
N TYR A 170 -7.67 -20.51 -1.68
CA TYR A 170 -7.53 -20.78 -3.12
C TYR A 170 -6.78 -22.10 -3.36
N VAL A 171 -5.67 -22.33 -2.65
CA VAL A 171 -4.87 -23.55 -2.73
C VAL A 171 -5.70 -24.80 -2.46
N PHE A 172 -6.45 -24.82 -1.35
CA PHE A 172 -7.31 -25.95 -0.99
C PHE A 172 -8.51 -26.16 -1.92
N ARG A 173 -9.00 -25.11 -2.59
CA ARG A 173 -10.12 -25.24 -3.53
C ARG A 173 -9.69 -25.86 -4.85
N ASN A 174 -8.43 -25.68 -5.25
CA ASN A 174 -7.95 -26.07 -6.57
C ASN A 174 -7.06 -27.33 -6.56
N ASN A 175 -6.83 -27.94 -5.39
CA ASN A 175 -5.96 -29.10 -5.27
C ASN A 175 -6.57 -30.12 -4.30
N PRO A 176 -6.39 -31.43 -4.55
CA PRO A 176 -6.90 -32.48 -3.67
C PRO A 176 -6.15 -32.47 -2.33
N LEU A 177 -6.86 -32.81 -1.25
CA LEU A 177 -6.33 -32.84 0.12
C LEU A 177 -5.08 -33.71 0.29
N GLU A 178 -4.94 -34.75 -0.53
CA GLU A 178 -3.88 -35.74 -0.38
C GLU A 178 -2.50 -35.17 -0.70
N VAL A 179 -2.47 -34.14 -1.54
CA VAL A 179 -1.26 -33.37 -1.85
C VAL A 179 -0.75 -32.63 -0.61
N PHE A 180 -1.64 -32.24 0.31
CA PHE A 180 -1.27 -31.50 1.51
C PHE A 180 -0.90 -32.41 2.69
N LYS A 181 -1.36 -33.66 2.73
CA LYS A 181 -1.09 -34.58 3.85
C LYS A 181 0.40 -34.81 4.09
N ASP A 182 1.21 -34.83 3.04
CA ASP A 182 2.67 -35.01 3.14
C ASP A 182 3.38 -33.70 3.51
N VAL A 183 3.02 -32.60 2.85
CA VAL A 183 3.53 -31.26 3.16
C VAL A 183 3.27 -30.91 4.62
N MET A 184 2.09 -31.23 5.15
CA MET A 184 1.74 -30.89 6.53
C MET A 184 2.52 -31.65 7.59
N LYS A 185 3.07 -32.81 7.24
CA LYS A 185 3.93 -33.58 8.15
C LYS A 185 5.38 -33.12 8.10
N ASN A 186 5.81 -32.58 6.96
CA ASN A 186 7.23 -32.37 6.66
C ASN A 186 7.61 -30.88 6.57
N ASP A 187 6.64 -29.96 6.44
CA ASP A 187 6.89 -28.53 6.28
C ASP A 187 6.93 -27.82 7.64
N ALA A 188 8.15 -27.57 8.11
CA ALA A 188 8.41 -26.86 9.35
C ALA A 188 7.88 -25.41 9.38
N ASN A 189 7.52 -24.83 8.23
CA ASN A 189 6.99 -23.46 8.20
C ASN A 189 5.53 -23.37 8.65
N ILE A 190 4.81 -24.50 8.74
CA ILE A 190 3.43 -24.52 9.24
C ILE A 190 3.37 -24.10 10.71
N GLU A 191 4.38 -24.46 11.50
CA GLU A 191 4.46 -24.07 12.92
C GLU A 191 4.61 -22.57 13.13
N LYS A 192 5.09 -21.85 12.10
CA LYS A 192 5.27 -20.39 12.12
C LYS A 192 3.99 -19.63 11.77
N MET A 193 2.94 -20.33 11.34
CA MET A 193 1.67 -19.71 10.97
C MET A 193 0.89 -19.21 12.18
N SER A 194 0.02 -18.23 11.95
CA SER A 194 -0.95 -17.84 12.98
C SER A 194 -1.93 -18.99 13.26
N GLY A 195 -2.33 -19.12 14.53
CA GLY A 195 -3.30 -20.14 14.94
C GLY A 195 -4.61 -20.08 14.16
N GLU A 196 -4.98 -18.90 13.65
CA GLU A 196 -6.13 -18.68 12.79
C GLU A 196 -6.01 -19.35 11.40
N VAL A 197 -4.81 -19.37 10.82
CA VAL A 197 -4.58 -20.09 9.57
C VAL A 197 -4.46 -21.58 9.83
N ILE A 198 -3.80 -22.00 10.90
CA ILE A 198 -3.75 -23.42 11.33
C ILE A 198 -5.15 -23.98 11.53
N LYS A 199 -6.05 -23.24 12.23
CA LYS A 199 -7.46 -23.62 12.37
C LYS A 199 -8.16 -23.79 11.02
N THR A 200 -7.83 -22.96 10.03
CA THR A 200 -8.40 -23.05 8.68
C THR A 200 -7.94 -24.32 7.97
N ILE A 201 -6.64 -24.64 8.05
CA ILE A 201 -6.05 -25.89 7.55
C ILE A 201 -6.72 -27.10 8.19
N VAL A 202 -6.72 -27.14 9.53
CA VAL A 202 -7.31 -28.21 10.33
C VAL A 202 -8.79 -28.40 10.00
N ALA A 203 -9.58 -27.32 9.99
CA ALA A 203 -11.00 -27.37 9.68
C ALA A 203 -11.29 -27.94 8.30
N LYS A 204 -10.45 -27.64 7.30
CA LYS A 204 -10.60 -28.17 5.94
C LYS A 204 -10.35 -29.69 5.90
N ILE A 205 -9.29 -30.16 6.56
CA ILE A 205 -8.94 -31.58 6.63
C ILE A 205 -10.02 -32.39 7.34
N PHE A 206 -10.48 -31.93 8.51
CA PHE A 206 -11.45 -32.66 9.31
C PHE A 206 -12.86 -32.64 8.71
N ARG A 207 -13.20 -31.67 7.87
CA ARG A 207 -14.51 -31.61 7.17
C ARG A 207 -14.59 -32.50 5.94
N GLU A 208 -13.45 -32.84 5.32
CA GLU A 208 -13.40 -33.61 4.07
C GLU A 208 -12.71 -34.98 4.23
N GLY A 209 -12.19 -35.28 5.43
CA GLY A 209 -11.56 -36.54 5.79
C GLY A 209 -12.48 -37.59 6.41
N PHE A 210 -13.81 -37.41 6.35
CA PHE A 210 -14.84 -38.37 6.76
C PHE A 210 -15.95 -38.47 5.71
#